data_AF-A0AAN6XBC7-F1
#
_entry.id   AF-A0AAN6XBC7-F1
#
_cell.length_a   1.000
_cell.length_b   1.000
_cell.length_c   1.000
_cell.angle_alpha   90.00
_cell.angle_beta   90.00
_cell.angle_gamma   90.00
#
_symmetry.space_group_name_H-M   'P 1'
#
loop_
_entity.id
_entity.type
_entity.pdbx_description
1 polymer ?
#
loop_
_entity_poly.entity_id
_entity_poly.type
_entity_poly.pdbx_seq_one_letter_code
_entity_poly.pdbx_strand_id
1 'polypeptide(L)'
;MMYEKSVGMALDAELYPALHHWIDHDLSNLYNLDLQRREKPVLRFDDVFRLLQTHWGSPEIKYPSERQRLNVALMQQLSFFTATRPATLTHKPLNPDRLATHYIGQEPSSPSLSQSEQREFFKTLTYRDVSLFTLPNPLGPKDLITMQITLRYTKGWAKNPNPKKFILYEVDTLMFDATVLMIAIGFLDDAFRDEFSSVEDLYSVRTTSNRGSLNLSWKESILDVPIFRHPGSDCLRTSSCVQPIGYNTYLEYLRMLGKHTGFEATITPYAFRRGAGEAIEGVATQGQLQQVMNHRDAAFMSAATHLSRSANARAPVTAAPEDLKIVAKEYQLDELEQLRELLKNAVTSESGTLKAAR
;
A
#
# COMPACT_ATOMS: atom_id res chain seq x y z
N MET A 1 26.79 11.21 -8.30
CA MET A 1 26.24 10.47 -7.14
C MET A 1 26.55 8.97 -7.12
N MET A 2 26.42 8.18 -8.20
CA MET A 2 26.81 6.74 -8.17
C MET A 2 28.34 6.55 -8.35
N TYR A 3 28.94 7.27 -9.31
CA TYR A 3 30.39 7.34 -9.50
C TYR A 3 31.13 7.79 -8.23
N GLU A 4 30.71 8.92 -7.67
CA GLU A 4 31.24 9.47 -6.41
C GLU A 4 31.15 8.53 -5.23
N LYS A 5 30.06 7.75 -5.11
CA LYS A 5 29.95 6.71 -4.08
C LYS A 5 30.91 5.54 -4.29
N SER A 6 31.33 5.29 -5.52
CA SER A 6 32.21 4.18 -5.88
C SER A 6 33.68 4.56 -5.78
N VAL A 7 34.02 5.78 -6.21
CA VAL A 7 35.40 6.26 -6.37
C VAL A 7 35.82 7.24 -5.27
N GLY A 8 34.87 7.72 -4.45
CA GLY A 8 35.13 8.70 -3.39
C GLY A 8 35.36 10.14 -3.90
N MET A 9 35.30 10.36 -5.21
CA MET A 9 35.50 11.66 -5.85
C MET A 9 34.35 12.00 -6.79
N ALA A 10 33.96 13.27 -6.83
CA ALA A 10 32.98 13.74 -7.82
C ALA A 10 33.57 13.60 -9.23
N LEU A 11 32.72 13.23 -10.19
CA LEU A 11 33.10 13.28 -11.60
C LEU A 11 33.29 14.76 -11.97
N ASP A 12 34.37 15.07 -12.68
CA ASP A 12 34.62 16.42 -13.18
C ASP A 12 33.41 16.91 -14.01
N ALA A 13 33.00 18.14 -13.73
CA ALA A 13 31.84 18.78 -14.36
C ALA A 13 32.04 18.96 -15.87
N GLU A 14 33.27 19.12 -16.35
CA GLU A 14 33.59 19.23 -17.78
C GLU A 14 33.53 17.86 -18.49
N LEU A 15 33.79 16.77 -17.76
CA LEU A 15 33.72 15.40 -18.28
C LEU A 15 32.28 14.86 -18.38
N TYR A 16 31.37 15.41 -17.58
CA TYR A 16 29.99 14.90 -17.50
C TYR A 16 29.24 14.98 -18.85
N PRO A 17 29.28 16.10 -19.61
CA PRO A 17 28.65 16.17 -20.94
C PRO A 17 29.33 15.24 -21.96
N ALA A 18 30.67 15.15 -21.92
CA ALA A 18 31.42 14.28 -22.82
C ALA A 18 31.11 12.79 -22.58
N LEU A 19 30.97 12.38 -21.32
CA LEU A 19 30.59 11.02 -20.95
C LEU A 19 29.16 10.69 -21.42
N HIS A 20 28.20 11.59 -21.22
CA HIS A 20 26.85 11.40 -21.74
C HIS A 20 26.81 11.30 -23.25
N HIS A 21 27.54 12.17 -23.96
CA HIS A 21 27.66 12.07 -25.41
C HIS A 21 28.24 10.72 -25.84
N TRP A 22 29.31 10.28 -25.20
CA TRP A 22 29.93 8.99 -25.50
C TRP A 22 28.99 7.80 -25.22
N ILE A 23 28.18 7.85 -24.16
CA ILE A 23 27.20 6.80 -23.85
C ILE A 23 26.03 6.82 -24.84
N ASP A 24 25.39 7.98 -25.00
CA ASP A 24 24.15 8.12 -25.77
C ASP A 24 24.38 8.09 -27.28
N HIS A 25 25.59 8.42 -27.75
CA HIS A 25 25.94 8.41 -29.17
C HIS A 25 26.88 7.25 -29.50
N ASP A 26 28.12 7.28 -28.99
CA ASP A 26 29.17 6.38 -29.49
C ASP A 26 28.94 4.93 -29.08
N LEU A 27 28.69 4.67 -27.79
CA LEU A 27 28.36 3.33 -27.30
C LEU A 27 27.03 2.83 -27.86
N SER A 28 26.04 3.70 -27.96
CA SER A 28 24.73 3.34 -28.46
C SER A 28 24.78 2.95 -29.93
N ASN A 29 25.57 3.66 -30.75
CA ASN A 29 25.82 3.29 -32.14
C ASN A 29 26.68 2.02 -32.26
N LEU A 30 27.76 1.93 -31.47
CA LEU A 30 28.70 0.80 -31.51
C LEU A 30 28.02 -0.53 -31.14
N TYR A 31 27.15 -0.51 -30.14
CA TYR A 31 26.46 -1.70 -29.64
C TYR A 31 25.00 -1.81 -30.10
N ASN A 32 24.57 -0.91 -30.99
CA ASN A 32 23.20 -0.83 -31.50
C ASN A 32 22.15 -0.88 -30.36
N LEU A 33 22.36 -0.05 -29.34
CA LEU A 33 21.52 -0.03 -28.14
C LEU A 33 20.20 0.68 -28.40
N ASP A 34 19.11 0.09 -27.93
CA ASP A 34 17.81 0.75 -27.93
C ASP A 34 17.74 1.74 -26.76
N LEU A 35 17.85 3.03 -27.09
CA LEU A 35 17.69 4.14 -26.14
C LEU A 35 16.24 4.56 -25.94
N GLN A 36 15.28 3.90 -26.59
CA GLN A 36 13.87 4.23 -26.40
C GLN A 36 13.49 4.03 -24.93
N ARG A 37 12.76 5.01 -24.40
CA ARG A 37 12.26 4.91 -23.04
C ARG A 37 11.21 3.81 -23.00
N ARG A 38 11.53 2.71 -22.31
CA ARG A 38 10.56 1.66 -22.02
C ARG A 38 9.27 2.26 -21.45
N GLU A 39 8.15 1.84 -22.02
CA GLU A 39 6.84 2.26 -21.57
C GLU A 39 6.62 1.88 -20.10
N LYS A 40 6.00 2.81 -19.38
CA LYS A 40 5.83 2.77 -17.94
C LYS A 40 4.34 2.70 -17.64
N PRO A 41 3.74 1.49 -17.58
CA PRO A 41 2.29 1.35 -17.42
C PRO A 41 1.80 1.97 -16.12
N VAL A 42 0.63 2.61 -16.19
CA VAL A 42 -0.04 3.27 -15.08
C VAL A 42 -1.37 2.58 -14.88
N LEU A 43 -1.70 2.22 -13.63
CA LEU A 43 -2.99 1.59 -13.31
C LEU A 43 -3.94 2.63 -12.74
N ARG A 44 -4.94 3.05 -13.53
CA ARG A 44 -6.03 3.92 -13.05
C ARG A 44 -7.01 3.11 -12.21
N PHE A 45 -7.99 3.79 -11.61
CA PHE A 45 -9.02 3.14 -10.81
C PHE A 45 -9.73 2.01 -11.57
N ASP A 46 -10.14 2.24 -12.81
CA ASP A 46 -10.81 1.23 -13.64
C ASP A 46 -9.91 0.01 -13.91
N ASP A 47 -8.60 0.21 -14.02
CA ASP A 47 -7.66 -0.88 -14.23
C ASP A 47 -7.50 -1.73 -12.96
N VAL A 48 -7.44 -1.07 -11.79
CA VAL A 48 -7.41 -1.76 -10.49
C VAL A 48 -8.73 -2.49 -10.24
N PHE A 49 -9.87 -1.89 -10.64
CA PHE A 49 -11.17 -2.55 -10.61
C PHE A 49 -11.18 -3.82 -11.43
N ARG A 50 -10.72 -3.77 -12.69
CA ARG A 50 -10.63 -4.95 -13.56
C ARG A 50 -9.71 -6.01 -12.99
N LEU A 51 -8.54 -5.62 -12.45
CA LEU A 51 -7.64 -6.56 -11.79
C LEU A 51 -8.30 -7.27 -10.62
N LEU A 52 -8.98 -6.53 -9.74
CA LEU A 52 -9.68 -7.11 -8.59
C LEU A 52 -10.86 -7.97 -9.04
N GLN A 53 -11.60 -7.56 -10.07
CA GLN A 53 -12.68 -8.36 -10.65
C GLN A 53 -12.16 -9.70 -11.19
N THR A 54 -11.06 -9.70 -11.94
CA THR A 54 -10.41 -10.93 -12.41
C THR A 54 -9.84 -11.75 -11.25
N HIS A 55 -9.21 -11.10 -10.27
CA HIS A 55 -8.63 -11.73 -9.07
C HIS A 55 -9.65 -12.53 -8.25
N TRP A 56 -10.86 -11.98 -8.09
CA TRP A 56 -11.95 -12.61 -7.34
C TRP A 56 -12.85 -13.52 -8.18
N GLY A 57 -13.11 -13.14 -9.43
CA GLY A 57 -14.13 -13.78 -10.27
C GLY A 57 -13.61 -14.85 -11.22
N SER A 58 -12.31 -14.90 -11.52
CA SER A 58 -11.79 -15.86 -12.50
C SER A 58 -11.33 -17.17 -11.85
N PRO A 59 -11.83 -18.34 -12.32
CA PRO A 59 -11.38 -19.65 -11.86
C PRO A 59 -9.96 -20.00 -12.33
N GLU A 60 -9.40 -19.25 -13.28
CA GLU A 60 -8.05 -19.46 -13.81
C GLU A 60 -6.97 -18.92 -12.86
N ILE A 61 -7.35 -18.01 -11.95
CA ILE A 61 -6.46 -17.43 -10.96
C ILE A 61 -6.26 -18.40 -9.80
N LYS A 62 -5.12 -19.09 -9.84
CA LYS A 62 -4.71 -20.07 -8.83
C LYS A 62 -3.58 -19.52 -7.96
N TYR A 63 -3.79 -19.57 -6.65
CA TYR A 63 -2.77 -19.30 -5.66
C TYR A 63 -2.39 -20.60 -4.94
N PRO A 64 -1.16 -20.68 -4.37
CA PRO A 64 -0.77 -21.83 -3.56
C PRO A 64 -1.69 -22.06 -2.33
N SER A 65 -2.29 -20.98 -1.81
CA SER A 65 -3.31 -21.04 -0.77
C SER A 65 -4.29 -19.88 -0.89
N GLU A 66 -5.52 -20.06 -0.41
CA GLU A 66 -6.54 -19.00 -0.42
C GLU A 66 -6.16 -17.80 0.46
N ARG A 67 -5.30 -17.99 1.46
CA ARG A 67 -4.66 -16.89 2.18
C ARG A 67 -3.92 -15.94 1.23
N GLN A 68 -3.22 -16.46 0.22
CA GLN A 68 -2.51 -15.61 -0.74
C GLN A 68 -3.46 -14.80 -1.61
N ARG A 69 -4.68 -15.29 -1.87
CA ARG A 69 -5.72 -14.50 -2.54
C ARG A 69 -6.05 -13.24 -1.73
N LEU A 70 -6.23 -13.38 -0.41
CA LEU A 70 -6.48 -12.25 0.49
C LEU A 70 -5.26 -11.31 0.56
N ASN A 71 -4.05 -11.85 0.72
CA ASN A 71 -2.82 -11.08 0.76
C ASN A 71 -2.65 -10.24 -0.50
N VAL A 72 -2.78 -10.85 -1.68
CA VAL A 72 -2.57 -10.18 -2.96
C VAL A 72 -3.63 -9.10 -3.19
N ALA A 73 -4.89 -9.32 -2.82
CA ALA A 73 -5.92 -8.28 -2.89
C ALA A 73 -5.60 -7.10 -1.97
N LEU A 74 -5.28 -7.36 -0.70
CA LEU A 74 -4.96 -6.32 0.26
C LEU A 74 -3.68 -5.56 -0.17
N MET A 75 -2.66 -6.24 -0.67
CA MET A 75 -1.45 -5.61 -1.20
C MET A 75 -1.74 -4.69 -2.39
N GLN A 76 -2.63 -5.09 -3.32
CA GLN A 76 -3.04 -4.24 -4.44
C GLN A 76 -3.72 -2.96 -3.95
N GLN A 77 -4.68 -3.10 -3.04
CA GLN A 77 -5.41 -1.99 -2.45
C GLN A 77 -4.50 -1.06 -1.65
N LEU A 78 -3.65 -1.59 -0.75
CA LEU A 78 -2.70 -0.77 0.01
C LEU A 78 -1.70 -0.07 -0.90
N SER A 79 -1.21 -0.74 -1.95
CA SER A 79 -0.29 -0.13 -2.91
C SER A 79 -0.95 1.06 -3.63
N PHE A 80 -2.23 0.92 -3.97
CA PHE A 80 -2.99 1.94 -4.66
C PHE A 80 -3.39 3.10 -3.73
N PHE A 81 -3.97 2.82 -2.56
CA PHE A 81 -4.44 3.85 -1.63
C PHE A 81 -3.32 4.66 -0.97
N THR A 82 -2.17 4.03 -0.71
CA THR A 82 -1.06 4.70 -0.01
C THR A 82 0.03 5.21 -0.96
N ALA A 83 -0.08 4.89 -2.26
CA ALA A 83 0.99 5.08 -3.25
C ALA A 83 2.37 4.62 -2.77
N THR A 84 2.42 3.62 -1.88
CA THR A 84 3.67 3.24 -1.23
C THR A 84 4.64 2.54 -2.18
N ARG A 85 5.91 2.47 -1.80
CA ARG A 85 6.89 1.69 -2.56
C ARG A 85 6.63 0.20 -2.30
N PRO A 86 6.82 -0.66 -3.31
CA PRO A 86 6.59 -2.10 -3.16
C PRO A 86 7.39 -2.72 -2.01
N ALA A 87 8.63 -2.26 -1.83
CA ALA A 87 9.53 -2.72 -0.76
C ALA A 87 9.03 -2.41 0.67
N THR A 88 7.97 -1.62 0.83
CA THR A 88 7.33 -1.39 2.14
C THR A 88 6.32 -2.49 2.48
N LEU A 89 5.73 -3.13 1.47
CA LEU A 89 4.76 -4.23 1.64
C LEU A 89 5.38 -5.61 1.38
N THR A 90 6.48 -5.66 0.63
CA THR A 90 7.22 -6.89 0.32
C THR A 90 8.59 -6.86 0.97
N HIS A 91 9.11 -8.01 1.35
CA HIS A 91 10.50 -8.16 1.72
C HIS A 91 11.38 -8.36 0.48
N LYS A 92 12.54 -7.71 0.47
CA LYS A 92 13.60 -7.99 -0.50
C LYS A 92 14.87 -8.30 0.30
N PRO A 93 15.33 -9.55 0.34
CA PRO A 93 16.59 -9.85 1.01
C PRO A 93 17.71 -9.09 0.29
N LEU A 94 18.62 -8.50 1.06
CA LEU A 94 19.85 -7.94 0.52
C LEU A 94 20.67 -9.12 -0.01
N ASN A 95 21.02 -9.08 -1.29
CA ASN A 95 21.94 -10.04 -1.87
C ASN A 95 23.35 -9.42 -1.81
N PRO A 96 24.24 -9.91 -0.93
CA PRO A 96 25.58 -9.35 -0.76
C PRO A 96 26.43 -9.45 -2.03
N ASP A 97 26.29 -10.53 -2.81
CA ASP A 97 27.02 -10.71 -4.07
C ASP A 97 26.60 -9.67 -5.12
N ARG A 98 25.32 -9.31 -5.16
CA ARG A 98 24.81 -8.22 -6.02
C ARG A 98 25.25 -6.83 -5.55
N LEU A 99 25.50 -6.65 -4.25
CA LEU A 99 26.02 -5.39 -3.71
C LEU A 99 27.51 -5.24 -4.02
N ALA A 100 28.29 -6.30 -3.86
CA ALA A 100 29.72 -6.35 -4.20
C ALA A 100 29.96 -6.14 -5.70
N THR A 101 29.08 -6.65 -6.57
CA THR A 101 29.16 -6.42 -8.02
C THR A 101 28.63 -5.05 -8.47
N HIS A 102 27.91 -4.30 -7.62
CA HIS A 102 27.38 -2.97 -7.96
C HIS A 102 28.38 -1.84 -7.75
N TYR A 103 29.45 -2.06 -6.99
CA TYR A 103 30.50 -1.06 -6.73
C TYR A 103 31.86 -1.69 -7.03
N ILE A 104 32.59 -1.11 -7.99
CA ILE A 104 33.95 -1.55 -8.32
C ILE A 104 34.84 -1.30 -7.10
N GLY A 105 35.45 -2.36 -6.55
CA GLY A 105 36.50 -2.26 -5.53
C GLY A 105 36.08 -2.44 -4.06
N GLN A 106 34.83 -2.83 -3.75
CA GLN A 106 34.48 -3.26 -2.39
C GLN A 106 34.65 -4.77 -2.21
N GLU A 107 35.53 -5.17 -1.28
CA GLU A 107 35.54 -6.56 -0.81
C GLU A 107 34.25 -6.86 -0.02
N PRO A 108 33.66 -8.06 -0.23
CA PRO A 108 32.39 -8.43 0.41
C PRO A 108 32.58 -8.61 1.91
N SER A 109 32.29 -7.58 2.69
CA SER A 109 32.05 -7.71 4.13
C SER A 109 30.60 -8.10 4.36
N SER A 110 30.34 -9.41 4.44
CA SER A 110 29.02 -9.93 4.79
C SER A 110 28.97 -10.29 6.27
N PRO A 111 28.13 -9.65 7.10
CA PRO A 111 27.72 -10.27 8.35
C PRO A 111 26.73 -11.39 8.02
N SER A 112 27.10 -12.64 8.31
CA SER A 112 26.19 -13.79 8.24
C SER A 112 25.20 -13.73 9.41
N LEU A 113 24.02 -13.14 9.18
CA LEU A 113 22.95 -13.14 10.18
C LEU A 113 22.27 -14.50 10.23
N SER A 114 22.22 -15.10 11.42
CA SER A 114 21.54 -16.36 11.72
C SER A 114 20.04 -16.28 11.42
N GLN A 115 19.37 -17.42 11.21
CA GLN A 115 17.91 -17.46 10.97
C GLN A 115 17.10 -16.84 12.13
N SER A 116 17.62 -16.87 13.37
CA SER A 116 17.05 -16.19 14.53
C SER A 116 17.15 -14.67 14.43
N GLU A 117 18.29 -14.13 14.00
CA GLU A 117 18.48 -12.68 13.79
C GLU A 117 17.68 -12.17 12.57
N GLN A 118 17.43 -13.04 11.57
CA GLN A 118 16.54 -12.72 10.45
C GLN A 118 15.07 -12.60 10.87
N ARG A 119 14.63 -13.40 11.87
CA ARG A 119 13.28 -13.30 12.45
C ARG A 119 13.08 -11.97 13.18
N GLU A 120 14.13 -11.38 13.75
CA GLU A 120 14.05 -10.13 14.51
C GLU A 120 13.92 -8.86 13.65
N PHE A 121 14.13 -8.88 12.33
CA PHE A 121 14.24 -7.61 11.58
C PHE A 121 13.77 -7.63 10.11
N PHE A 122 12.62 -8.23 9.82
CA PHE A 122 11.98 -7.98 8.52
C PHE A 122 11.49 -6.53 8.42
N LYS A 123 12.12 -5.76 7.53
CA LYS A 123 11.74 -4.36 7.22
C LYS A 123 10.51 -4.33 6.29
N THR A 124 9.36 -4.73 6.81
CA THR A 124 8.07 -4.79 6.10
C THR A 124 6.92 -4.47 7.04
N LEU A 125 5.68 -4.44 6.53
CA LEU A 125 4.46 -4.22 7.31
C LEU A 125 4.14 -5.43 8.22
N THR A 126 4.06 -5.20 9.53
CA THR A 126 3.65 -6.20 10.55
C THR A 126 2.35 -5.81 11.24
N TYR A 127 1.81 -6.67 12.10
CA TYR A 127 0.61 -6.37 12.89
C TYR A 127 0.77 -5.14 13.80
N ARG A 128 1.99 -4.90 14.33
CA ARG A 128 2.35 -3.69 15.08
C ARG A 128 2.08 -2.39 14.29
N ASP A 129 2.18 -2.46 12.97
CA ASP A 129 1.98 -1.32 12.09
C ASP A 129 0.52 -1.07 11.72
N VAL A 130 -0.39 -1.96 12.09
CA VAL A 130 -1.82 -1.85 11.81
C VAL A 130 -2.59 -1.73 13.11
N SER A 131 -3.55 -0.81 13.16
CA SER A 131 -4.46 -0.67 14.30
C SER A 131 -5.89 -0.65 13.77
N LEU A 132 -6.75 -1.49 14.33
CA LEU A 132 -8.18 -1.47 14.05
C LEU A 132 -8.90 -0.81 15.23
N PHE A 133 -9.84 0.07 14.95
CA PHE A 133 -10.68 0.67 15.99
C PHE A 133 -12.08 0.97 15.47
N THR A 134 -13.07 0.88 16.36
CA THR A 134 -14.44 1.29 16.06
C THR A 134 -14.62 2.77 16.37
N LEU A 135 -15.32 3.46 15.46
CA LEU A 135 -15.78 4.82 15.64
C LEU A 135 -17.30 4.81 15.87
N PRO A 136 -17.81 5.59 16.84
CA PRO A 136 -19.23 5.64 17.13
C PRO A 136 -20.01 6.14 15.91
N ASN A 137 -21.03 5.38 15.53
CA ASN A 137 -21.95 5.78 14.47
C ASN A 137 -23.36 5.92 15.06
N PRO A 138 -23.71 7.12 15.55
CA PRO A 138 -24.96 7.34 16.27
C PRO A 138 -26.21 7.21 15.38
N LEU A 139 -26.06 7.41 14.07
CA LEU A 139 -27.14 7.31 13.09
C LEU A 139 -27.25 5.91 12.45
N GLY A 140 -26.22 5.08 12.62
CA GLY A 140 -26.12 3.79 11.94
C GLY A 140 -26.44 2.57 12.80
N PRO A 141 -26.82 1.46 12.16
CA PRO A 141 -27.12 0.20 12.85
C PRO A 141 -25.87 -0.44 13.48
N LYS A 142 -24.66 -0.04 13.05
CA LYS A 142 -23.37 -0.47 13.58
C LYS A 142 -22.37 0.68 13.61
N ASP A 143 -21.40 0.58 14.52
CA ASP A 143 -20.23 1.44 14.53
C ASP A 143 -19.34 1.17 13.33
N LEU A 144 -18.52 2.14 12.94
CA LEU A 144 -17.67 2.05 11.77
C LEU A 144 -16.31 1.52 12.15
N ILE A 145 -15.88 0.42 11.52
CA ILE A 145 -14.53 -0.09 11.73
C ILE A 145 -13.57 0.71 10.86
N THR A 146 -12.51 1.17 11.50
CA THR A 146 -11.46 1.98 10.89
C THR A 146 -10.12 1.29 11.07
N MET A 147 -9.35 1.23 10.00
CA MET A 147 -7.99 0.71 9.98
C MET A 147 -6.99 1.85 9.81
N GLN A 148 -6.09 1.99 10.78
CA GLN A 148 -4.90 2.82 10.65
C GLN A 148 -3.69 1.95 10.29
N ILE A 149 -2.91 2.40 9.31
CA ILE A 149 -1.69 1.73 8.84
C ILE A 149 -0.52 2.69 9.01
N THR A 150 0.55 2.23 9.63
CA THR A 150 1.79 2.98 9.86
C THR A 150 2.93 2.40 9.04
N LEU A 151 3.32 3.08 7.96
CA LEU A 151 4.44 2.67 7.12
C LEU A 151 5.76 3.17 7.73
N ARG A 152 6.43 2.34 8.53
CA ARG A 152 7.73 2.66 9.16
C ARG A 152 8.91 2.67 8.18
N TYR A 153 8.96 1.68 7.30
CA TYR A 153 10.11 1.41 6.43
C TYR A 153 9.96 2.04 5.04
N THR A 154 9.78 3.36 4.98
CA THR A 154 9.71 4.12 3.72
C THR A 154 11.10 4.54 3.22
N LYS A 155 11.26 4.93 1.95
CA LYS A 155 12.60 5.31 1.42
C LYS A 155 13.23 6.41 2.27
N GLY A 156 14.48 6.21 2.69
CA GLY A 156 15.20 7.17 3.52
C GLY A 156 15.03 6.94 5.02
N TRP A 157 14.19 5.99 5.45
CA TRP A 157 13.92 5.69 6.87
C TRP A 157 15.20 5.47 7.69
N ALA A 158 16.22 4.84 7.11
CA ALA A 158 17.48 4.56 7.81
C ALA A 158 18.29 5.81 8.16
N LYS A 159 18.10 6.91 7.41
CA LYS A 159 18.77 8.20 7.65
C LYS A 159 17.91 9.17 8.44
N ASN A 160 16.63 9.25 8.09
CA ASN A 160 15.66 10.10 8.76
C ASN A 160 14.33 9.33 8.88
N PRO A 161 14.05 8.72 10.05
CA PRO A 161 12.80 7.99 10.28
C PRO A 161 11.59 8.92 10.17
N ASN A 162 10.78 8.74 9.13
CA ASN A 162 9.53 9.46 8.96
C ASN A 162 8.38 8.49 8.62
N PRO A 163 7.80 7.83 9.65
CA PRO A 163 6.71 6.89 9.44
C PRO A 163 5.47 7.61 8.92
N LYS A 164 4.81 7.05 7.90
CA LYS A 164 3.58 7.61 7.35
C LYS A 164 2.37 6.86 7.87
N LYS A 165 1.35 7.61 8.34
CA LYS A 165 0.09 7.05 8.81
C LYS A 165 -1.01 7.27 7.78
N PHE A 166 -1.73 6.19 7.47
CA PHE A 166 -2.90 6.18 6.61
C PHE A 166 -4.09 5.65 7.39
N ILE A 167 -5.27 6.22 7.13
CA ILE A 167 -6.52 5.76 7.72
C ILE A 167 -7.45 5.34 6.58
N LEU A 168 -7.96 4.11 6.68
CA LEU A 168 -8.92 3.48 5.78
C LEU A 168 -10.17 3.12 6.60
N TYR A 169 -11.35 3.26 6.01
CA TYR A 169 -12.64 2.89 6.61
C TYR A 169 -13.24 1.68 5.89
N GLU A 170 -14.41 1.19 6.31
CA GLU A 170 -15.19 0.25 5.51
C GLU A 170 -15.84 0.95 4.30
N VAL A 171 -16.05 0.22 3.20
CA VAL A 171 -16.79 0.70 2.03
C VAL A 171 -17.82 -0.30 1.54
N ASP A 172 -18.92 0.21 0.98
CA ASP A 172 -20.00 -0.62 0.43
C ASP A 172 -19.52 -1.58 -0.67
N THR A 173 -18.42 -1.23 -1.36
CA THR A 173 -17.84 -2.07 -2.40
C THR A 173 -16.81 -3.03 -1.81
N LEU A 174 -17.27 -4.23 -1.41
CA LEU A 174 -16.47 -5.26 -0.75
C LEU A 174 -15.12 -5.56 -1.45
N MET A 175 -15.08 -5.56 -2.79
CA MET A 175 -13.84 -5.81 -3.55
C MET A 175 -12.74 -4.77 -3.31
N PHE A 176 -13.08 -3.59 -2.78
CA PHE A 176 -12.18 -2.48 -2.45
C PHE A 176 -12.03 -2.25 -0.94
N ASP A 177 -12.67 -3.09 -0.11
CA ASP A 177 -12.63 -2.92 1.33
C ASP A 177 -11.37 -3.57 1.94
N ALA A 178 -10.34 -2.74 2.12
CA ALA A 178 -9.09 -3.15 2.75
C ALA A 178 -9.26 -3.51 4.22
N THR A 179 -10.25 -2.90 4.89
CA THR A 179 -10.52 -3.11 6.31
C THR A 179 -11.09 -4.50 6.52
N VAL A 180 -12.07 -4.92 5.71
CA VAL A 180 -12.63 -6.27 5.74
C VAL A 180 -11.56 -7.32 5.42
N LEU A 181 -10.69 -7.07 4.43
CA LEU A 181 -9.58 -7.98 4.13
C LEU A 181 -8.60 -8.12 5.30
N MET A 182 -8.30 -7.02 6.00
CA MET A 182 -7.45 -7.06 7.18
C MET A 182 -8.11 -7.83 8.34
N ILE A 183 -9.41 -7.62 8.57
CA ILE A 183 -10.18 -8.38 9.57
C ILE A 183 -10.15 -9.87 9.26
N ALA A 184 -10.41 -10.25 8.00
CA ALA A 184 -10.37 -11.65 7.57
C ALA A 184 -8.99 -12.28 7.78
N ILE A 185 -7.90 -11.57 7.43
CA ILE A 185 -6.53 -12.01 7.71
C ILE A 185 -6.28 -12.12 9.23
N GLY A 186 -6.82 -11.20 10.04
CA GLY A 186 -6.75 -11.24 11.50
C GLY A 186 -7.40 -12.50 12.08
N PHE A 187 -8.58 -12.88 11.62
CA PHE A 187 -9.24 -14.13 12.04
C PHE A 187 -8.47 -15.37 11.58
N LEU A 188 -7.97 -15.40 10.34
CA LEU A 188 -7.16 -16.51 9.85
C LEU A 188 -5.87 -16.72 10.66
N ASP A 189 -5.37 -15.65 11.28
CA ASP A 189 -4.16 -15.66 12.09
C ASP A 189 -4.40 -15.79 13.59
N ASP A 190 -5.66 -15.87 14.03
CA ASP A 190 -6.02 -15.82 15.45
C ASP A 190 -5.34 -14.62 16.16
N ALA A 191 -5.38 -13.46 15.49
CA ALA A 191 -4.58 -12.29 15.83
C ALA A 191 -5.20 -11.41 16.92
N PHE A 192 -6.52 -11.46 17.08
CA PHE A 192 -7.26 -10.58 18.00
C PHE A 192 -7.01 -10.96 19.46
N ARG A 193 -6.77 -9.95 20.30
CA ARG A 193 -6.56 -10.14 21.74
C ARG A 193 -7.84 -10.61 22.43
N ASP A 194 -8.94 -9.96 22.09
CA ASP A 194 -10.26 -10.32 22.61
C ASP A 194 -10.75 -11.57 21.86
N GLU A 195 -11.40 -12.47 22.60
CA GLU A 195 -11.93 -13.72 22.04
C GLU A 195 -13.23 -13.43 21.26
N PHE A 196 -13.07 -13.07 19.99
CA PHE A 196 -14.19 -13.02 19.04
C PHE A 196 -14.45 -14.44 18.51
N SER A 197 -15.65 -14.97 18.74
CA SER A 197 -16.02 -16.30 18.24
C SER A 197 -16.43 -16.26 16.76
N SER A 198 -16.79 -15.08 16.25
CA SER A 198 -17.24 -14.86 14.87
C SER A 198 -16.96 -13.44 14.39
N VAL A 199 -17.12 -13.22 13.08
CA VAL A 199 -17.03 -11.89 12.47
C VAL A 199 -18.19 -11.01 12.95
N GLU A 200 -19.35 -11.60 13.14
CA GLU A 200 -20.56 -10.97 13.67
C GLU A 200 -20.32 -10.41 15.08
N ASP A 201 -19.62 -11.15 15.94
CA ASP A 201 -19.26 -10.68 17.28
C ASP A 201 -18.42 -9.41 17.21
N LEU A 202 -17.45 -9.37 16.30
CA LEU A 202 -16.59 -8.21 16.09
C LEU A 202 -17.39 -6.99 15.60
N TYR A 203 -18.39 -7.18 14.73
CA TYR A 203 -19.29 -6.09 14.30
C TYR A 203 -20.37 -5.71 15.31
N SER A 204 -20.65 -6.58 16.29
CA SER A 204 -21.60 -6.28 17.37
C SER A 204 -21.04 -5.33 18.43
N VAL A 205 -19.72 -5.16 18.45
CA VAL A 205 -19.02 -4.27 19.38
C VAL A 205 -19.46 -2.82 19.15
N ARG A 206 -20.02 -2.21 20.20
CA ARG A 206 -20.38 -0.80 20.22
C ARG A 206 -19.44 -0.01 21.13
N THR A 207 -19.01 1.14 20.62
CA THR A 207 -18.23 2.13 21.38
C THR A 207 -19.15 2.74 22.41
N THR A 208 -18.81 2.63 23.70
CA THR A 208 -19.59 3.27 24.76
C THR A 208 -19.51 4.80 24.61
N SER A 209 -20.61 5.51 24.87
CA SER A 209 -20.75 6.96 24.62
C SER A 209 -19.69 7.85 25.27
N ASN A 210 -18.98 7.36 26.29
CA ASN A 210 -17.90 8.10 26.97
C ASN A 210 -16.52 7.95 26.32
N ARG A 211 -16.34 7.02 25.36
CA ARG A 211 -15.08 6.83 24.62
C ARG A 211 -15.30 7.22 23.17
N GLY A 212 -14.45 8.10 22.64
CA GLY A 212 -14.53 8.55 21.23
C GLY A 212 -14.19 7.47 20.21
N SER A 213 -13.50 6.41 20.64
CA SER A 213 -13.11 5.26 19.84
C SER A 213 -12.81 4.05 20.74
N LEU A 214 -12.92 2.84 20.18
CA LEU A 214 -12.53 1.60 20.86
C LEU A 214 -11.54 0.81 19.99
N ASN A 215 -10.36 0.53 20.55
CA ASN A 215 -9.28 -0.16 19.86
C ASN A 215 -9.47 -1.69 19.89
N LEU A 216 -9.56 -2.30 18.71
CA LEU A 216 -9.54 -3.75 18.52
C LEU A 216 -8.08 -4.21 18.54
N SER A 217 -7.63 -4.63 19.74
CA SER A 217 -6.22 -4.90 19.99
C SER A 217 -5.77 -6.25 19.46
N TRP A 218 -4.51 -6.34 19.03
CA TRP A 218 -3.86 -7.61 18.67
C TRP A 218 -3.26 -8.31 19.90
N LYS A 219 -3.08 -9.64 19.80
CA LYS A 219 -2.27 -10.42 20.75
C LYS A 219 -0.82 -9.94 20.70
N GLU A 220 -0.15 -9.89 21.85
CA GLU A 220 1.26 -9.46 21.91
C GLU A 220 2.17 -10.38 21.09
N SER A 221 1.82 -11.68 21.03
CA SER A 221 2.55 -12.71 20.30
C SER A 221 2.59 -12.52 18.78
N ILE A 222 1.68 -11.73 18.20
CA ILE A 222 1.58 -11.57 16.74
C ILE A 222 2.13 -10.22 16.22
N LEU A 223 2.41 -9.26 17.10
CA LEU A 223 2.74 -7.88 16.71
C LEU A 223 3.90 -7.78 15.71
N ASP A 224 4.94 -8.59 15.88
CA ASP A 224 6.12 -8.57 15.01
C ASP A 224 6.05 -9.56 13.85
N VAL A 225 4.91 -10.24 13.69
CA VAL A 225 4.68 -11.14 12.55
C VAL A 225 4.29 -10.32 11.32
N PRO A 226 4.91 -10.56 10.15
CA PRO A 226 4.51 -9.92 8.89
C PRO A 226 3.06 -10.24 8.52
N ILE A 227 2.34 -9.23 8.01
CA ILE A 227 0.97 -9.42 7.49
C ILE A 227 1.02 -10.26 6.21
N PHE A 228 1.85 -9.82 5.25
CA PHE A 228 2.03 -10.49 3.96
C PHE A 228 3.13 -11.55 4.06
N ARG A 229 2.72 -12.81 4.14
CA ARG A 229 3.61 -13.97 4.33
C ARG A 229 3.82 -14.74 3.04
N HIS A 230 5.00 -15.32 2.88
CA HIS A 230 5.32 -16.18 1.75
C HIS A 230 4.45 -17.45 1.76
N PRO A 231 4.03 -17.99 0.60
CA PRO A 231 3.39 -19.30 0.53
C PRO A 231 4.39 -20.40 0.92
N GLY A 232 4.19 -21.01 2.09
CA GLY A 232 4.86 -22.24 2.50
C GLY A 232 3.85 -23.40 2.56
N SER A 233 4.37 -24.62 2.60
CA SER A 233 3.59 -25.87 2.56
C SER A 233 2.55 -26.00 3.69
N ASP A 234 2.80 -25.39 4.86
CA ASP A 234 1.93 -25.48 6.04
C ASP A 234 1.17 -24.17 6.38
N CYS A 235 1.21 -23.15 5.51
CA CYS A 235 0.75 -21.80 5.85
C CYS A 235 -0.78 -21.58 5.80
N LEU A 236 -1.56 -22.66 5.76
CA LEU A 236 -3.03 -22.58 5.73
C LEU A 236 -3.64 -22.35 7.11
N ARG A 237 -2.96 -22.76 8.20
CA ARG A 237 -3.55 -22.75 9.57
C ARG A 237 -2.60 -22.43 10.72
N THR A 238 -1.33 -22.14 10.47
CA THR A 238 -0.35 -22.07 11.56
C THR A 238 0.50 -20.81 11.49
N SER A 239 0.72 -20.22 12.66
CA SER A 239 1.74 -19.21 13.02
C SER A 239 3.18 -19.61 12.69
N SER A 240 3.42 -20.75 12.04
CA SER A 240 4.73 -21.29 11.66
C SER A 240 5.35 -20.61 10.43
N CYS A 241 4.57 -19.85 9.65
CA CYS A 241 5.04 -19.19 8.44
C CYS A 241 5.38 -17.70 8.65
N VAL A 242 6.43 -17.41 9.42
CA VAL A 242 6.82 -16.03 9.77
C VAL A 242 7.57 -15.32 8.64
N GLN A 243 7.87 -16.02 7.53
CA GLN A 243 8.62 -15.42 6.42
C GLN A 243 7.74 -14.45 5.62
N PRO A 244 8.17 -13.20 5.43
CA PRO A 244 7.42 -12.24 4.63
C PRO A 244 7.45 -12.58 3.13
N ILE A 245 6.43 -12.15 2.40
CA ILE A 245 6.38 -12.33 0.95
C ILE A 245 7.53 -11.60 0.26
N GLY A 246 8.18 -12.28 -0.69
CA GLY A 246 9.25 -11.71 -1.50
C GLY A 246 8.72 -10.79 -2.60
N TYR A 247 9.49 -9.77 -2.97
CA TYR A 247 9.15 -8.88 -4.09
C TYR A 247 8.88 -9.65 -5.40
N ASN A 248 9.72 -10.64 -5.72
CA ASN A 248 9.57 -11.41 -6.96
C ASN A 248 8.30 -12.27 -6.96
N THR A 249 7.97 -12.89 -5.83
CA THR A 249 6.71 -13.65 -5.68
C THR A 249 5.49 -12.76 -5.90
N TYR A 250 5.48 -11.56 -5.31
CA TYR A 250 4.38 -10.62 -5.55
C TYR A 250 4.33 -10.13 -7.00
N LEU A 251 5.49 -9.88 -7.61
CA LEU A 251 5.58 -9.51 -9.03
C LEU A 251 5.04 -10.62 -9.94
N GLU A 252 5.33 -11.89 -9.66
CA GLU A 252 4.82 -13.03 -10.41
C GLU A 252 3.28 -13.13 -10.32
N TYR A 253 2.71 -12.93 -9.13
CA TYR A 253 1.25 -12.87 -8.98
C TYR A 253 0.63 -11.73 -9.80
N LEU A 254 1.23 -10.55 -9.79
CA LEU A 254 0.73 -9.43 -10.61
C LEU A 254 0.88 -9.67 -12.11
N ARG A 255 1.96 -10.34 -12.54
CA ARG A 255 2.16 -10.72 -13.95
C ARG A 255 1.09 -11.70 -14.41
N MET A 256 0.84 -12.71 -13.58
CA MET A 256 -0.21 -13.71 -13.82
C MET A 256 -1.58 -13.03 -13.88
N LEU A 257 -1.92 -12.18 -12.93
CA LEU A 257 -3.17 -11.41 -12.92
C LEU A 257 -3.30 -10.51 -14.15
N GLY A 258 -2.28 -9.71 -14.47
CA GLY A 258 -2.31 -8.80 -15.61
C GLY A 258 -2.53 -9.53 -16.93
N LYS A 259 -1.88 -10.69 -17.11
CA LYS A 259 -2.07 -11.54 -18.30
C LYS A 259 -3.51 -12.05 -18.40
N HIS A 260 -4.08 -12.58 -17.32
CA HIS A 260 -5.46 -13.09 -17.32
C HIS A 260 -6.51 -11.98 -17.42
N THR A 261 -6.20 -10.77 -16.94
CA THR A 261 -7.06 -9.58 -17.09
C THR A 261 -7.06 -9.07 -18.53
N GLY A 262 -6.08 -9.49 -19.36
CA GLY A 262 -5.95 -9.08 -20.75
C GLY A 262 -5.18 -7.77 -20.93
N PHE A 263 -4.34 -7.39 -19.97
CA PHE A 263 -3.47 -6.23 -20.15
C PHE A 263 -2.30 -6.54 -21.07
N GLU A 264 -2.08 -5.65 -22.04
CA GLU A 264 -0.97 -5.71 -22.98
C GLU A 264 0.37 -5.52 -22.26
N ALA A 265 0.43 -4.53 -21.37
CA ALA A 265 1.63 -4.25 -20.60
C ALA A 265 1.77 -5.17 -19.38
N THR A 266 3.00 -5.59 -19.09
CA THR A 266 3.30 -6.33 -17.88
C THR A 266 3.07 -5.47 -16.64
N ILE A 267 2.12 -5.87 -15.80
CA ILE A 267 1.85 -5.18 -14.54
C ILE A 267 2.98 -5.41 -13.54
N THR A 268 3.38 -4.32 -12.89
CA THR A 268 4.39 -4.32 -11.83
C THR A 268 3.83 -3.61 -10.60
N PRO A 269 4.35 -3.89 -9.40
CA PRO A 269 3.94 -3.16 -8.19
C PRO A 269 4.05 -1.64 -8.32
N TYR A 270 5.00 -1.13 -9.10
CA TYR A 270 5.16 0.30 -9.36
C TYR A 270 4.05 0.91 -10.23
N ALA A 271 3.26 0.12 -10.95
CA ALA A 271 2.13 0.60 -11.75
C ALA A 271 1.00 1.16 -10.85
N PHE A 272 0.69 0.50 -9.74
CA PHE A 272 -0.27 0.99 -8.74
C PHE A 272 0.14 2.34 -8.17
N ARG A 273 1.41 2.46 -7.78
CA ARG A 273 1.97 3.70 -7.23
C ARG A 273 1.92 4.86 -8.23
N ARG A 274 2.19 4.60 -9.52
CA ARG A 274 2.10 5.64 -10.55
C ARG A 274 0.65 6.10 -10.74
N GLY A 275 -0.28 5.15 -10.80
CA GLY A 275 -1.70 5.47 -10.93
C GLY A 275 -2.26 6.26 -9.76
N ALA A 276 -1.88 5.87 -8.54
CA ALA A 276 -2.19 6.64 -7.34
C ALA A 276 -1.58 8.05 -7.41
N GLY A 277 -0.34 8.17 -7.88
CA GLY A 277 0.32 9.46 -8.11
C GLY A 277 -0.47 10.36 -9.07
N GLU A 278 -0.84 9.84 -10.24
CA GLU A 278 -1.63 10.61 -11.22
C GLU A 278 -3.00 11.03 -10.67
N ALA A 279 -3.69 10.11 -9.96
CA ALA A 279 -4.98 10.42 -9.35
C ALA A 279 -4.88 11.55 -8.31
N ILE A 280 -3.79 11.60 -7.54
CA ILE A 280 -3.55 12.64 -6.55
C ILE A 280 -3.11 13.95 -7.21
N GLU A 281 -2.30 13.89 -8.29
CA GLU A 281 -1.87 15.08 -9.03
C GLU A 281 -3.06 15.87 -9.59
N GLY A 282 -4.13 15.18 -9.97
CA GLY A 282 -5.36 15.82 -10.44
C GLY A 282 -6.15 16.60 -9.39
N VAL A 283 -5.87 16.41 -8.09
CA VAL A 283 -6.69 16.94 -6.99
C VAL A 283 -5.85 17.69 -5.93
N ALA A 284 -4.55 17.39 -5.81
CA ALA A 284 -3.69 17.89 -4.75
C ALA A 284 -2.53 18.74 -5.29
N THR A 285 -2.00 19.62 -4.44
CA THR A 285 -0.82 20.42 -4.77
C THR A 285 0.42 19.53 -4.94
N GLN A 286 1.40 19.99 -5.72
CA GLN A 286 2.65 19.25 -5.95
C GLN A 286 3.40 18.90 -4.64
N GLY A 287 3.26 19.75 -3.60
CA GLY A 287 3.78 19.46 -2.27
C GLY A 287 3.08 18.28 -1.59
N GLN A 288 1.74 18.21 -1.68
CA GLN A 288 0.93 17.10 -1.17
C GLN A 288 1.14 15.81 -1.97
N LEU A 289 1.30 15.90 -3.30
CA LEU A 289 1.66 14.76 -4.14
C LEU A 289 3.01 14.17 -3.73
N GLN A 290 4.03 15.02 -3.53
CA GLN A 290 5.34 14.58 -3.05
C GLN A 290 5.27 13.97 -1.65
N GLN A 291 4.35 14.42 -0.80
CA GLN A 291 4.10 13.85 0.52
C GLN A 291 3.52 12.43 0.44
N VAL A 292 2.47 12.21 -0.36
CA VAL A 292 1.85 10.88 -0.52
C VAL A 292 2.79 9.92 -1.26
N MET A 293 3.48 10.43 -2.27
CA MET A 293 4.46 9.66 -3.02
C MET A 293 5.76 9.42 -2.22
N ASN A 294 5.84 9.69 -0.91
CA ASN A 294 7.05 9.43 -0.12
C ASN A 294 8.32 10.08 -0.72
N HIS A 295 8.17 11.34 -1.14
CA HIS A 295 9.20 12.25 -1.63
C HIS A 295 9.38 13.50 -0.73
N ARG A 296 8.48 13.76 0.23
CA ARG A 296 8.57 14.82 1.27
C ARG A 296 7.95 14.39 2.63
N ASP A 297 8.22 15.18 3.67
CA ASP A 297 7.69 14.98 5.02
C ASP A 297 6.19 15.26 5.11
N ALA A 298 5.43 14.34 5.70
CA ALA A 298 3.96 14.30 5.74
C ALA A 298 3.56 13.56 7.02
N ALA A 299 2.79 14.21 7.88
CA ALA A 299 2.55 13.72 9.24
C ALA A 299 1.28 12.86 9.38
N PHE A 300 0.26 13.07 8.54
CA PHE A 300 -1.01 12.34 8.59
C PHE A 300 -1.68 12.47 7.21
N MET A 301 -1.94 11.36 6.53
CA MET A 301 -2.71 11.36 5.29
C MET A 301 -3.93 10.48 5.52
N SER A 302 -5.14 11.06 5.54
CA SER A 302 -6.29 10.27 5.10
C SER A 302 -5.93 9.83 3.68
N ALA A 303 -5.86 8.53 3.39
CA ALA A 303 -5.65 8.09 2.02
C ALA A 303 -6.74 8.78 1.22
N ALA A 304 -6.36 9.77 0.40
CA ALA A 304 -7.21 10.89 0.04
C ALA A 304 -8.53 10.36 -0.50
N THR A 305 -9.54 10.29 0.37
CA THR A 305 -10.75 9.48 0.20
C THR A 305 -10.53 7.98 -0.07
N HIS A 306 -11.33 7.10 0.55
CA HIS A 306 -11.83 5.98 -0.27
C HIS A 306 -12.48 6.65 -1.46
N LEU A 307 -11.78 6.70 -2.60
CA LEU A 307 -12.13 7.41 -3.83
C LEU A 307 -13.61 7.75 -3.87
N SER A 308 -13.96 8.92 -3.33
CA SER A 308 -15.35 9.16 -2.96
C SER A 308 -16.10 9.39 -4.24
N ARG A 309 -16.82 8.37 -4.72
CA ARG A 309 -17.88 8.45 -5.73
C ARG A 309 -17.70 9.55 -6.80
N SER A 310 -16.49 9.69 -7.36
CA SER A 310 -16.20 10.67 -8.41
C SER A 310 -15.44 10.04 -9.57
N ALA A 311 -15.68 8.75 -9.80
CA ALA A 311 -15.34 8.07 -11.05
C ALA A 311 -16.63 7.61 -11.73
N ASN A 312 -17.61 8.49 -11.90
CA ASN A 312 -18.56 8.28 -12.98
C ASN A 312 -17.89 8.75 -14.28
N ALA A 313 -17.15 7.84 -14.94
CA ALA A 313 -16.50 8.09 -16.23
C ALA A 313 -17.50 8.35 -17.39
N ARG A 314 -18.80 8.46 -17.09
CA ARG A 314 -19.87 8.85 -18.03
C ARG A 314 -20.62 10.13 -17.64
N ALA A 315 -20.19 10.88 -16.62
CA ALA A 315 -20.79 12.18 -16.35
C ALA A 315 -20.54 13.11 -17.57
N PRO A 316 -21.59 13.58 -18.27
CA PRO A 316 -21.42 14.42 -19.44
C PRO A 316 -20.68 15.69 -19.03
N VAL A 317 -19.55 15.98 -19.69
CA VAL A 317 -18.73 17.17 -19.44
C VAL A 317 -19.49 18.48 -19.80
N THR A 318 -20.70 18.35 -20.33
CA THR A 318 -21.58 19.45 -20.76
C THR A 318 -23.06 19.13 -20.45
N ALA A 319 -23.40 18.81 -19.20
CA ALA A 319 -24.81 18.73 -18.79
C ALA A 319 -25.29 20.10 -18.27
N ALA A 320 -26.49 20.50 -18.65
CA ALA A 320 -27.08 21.76 -18.19
C ALA A 320 -27.33 21.71 -16.67
N PRO A 321 -27.31 22.84 -15.95
CA PRO A 321 -27.49 22.89 -14.49
C PRO A 321 -28.78 22.23 -13.97
N GLU A 322 -29.77 22.02 -14.84
CA GLU A 322 -31.04 21.40 -14.54
C GLU A 322 -30.98 19.86 -14.49
N ASP A 323 -30.08 19.24 -15.26
CA ASP A 323 -29.86 17.77 -15.26
C ASP A 323 -29.08 17.31 -14.02
N LEU A 324 -28.20 18.16 -13.49
CA LEU A 324 -27.47 17.93 -12.23
C LEU A 324 -28.40 17.88 -11.01
N LYS A 325 -29.55 18.57 -11.06
CA LYS A 325 -30.57 18.53 -10.00
C LYS A 325 -31.36 17.22 -9.98
N ILE A 326 -31.35 16.46 -11.07
CA ILE A 326 -32.03 15.17 -11.18
C ILE A 326 -31.13 14.06 -10.58
N VAL A 327 -29.81 14.15 -10.75
CA VAL A 327 -28.84 13.22 -10.14
C VAL A 327 -28.66 13.46 -8.64
N ALA A 328 -28.77 14.71 -8.18
CA ALA A 328 -28.73 15.07 -6.75
C ALA A 328 -29.95 14.57 -5.94
N LYS A 329 -30.97 13.99 -6.58
CA LYS A 329 -32.21 13.56 -5.92
C LYS A 329 -32.19 12.15 -5.33
N GLU A 330 -31.07 11.41 -5.39
CA GLU A 330 -30.93 10.17 -4.62
C GLU A 330 -30.49 10.48 -3.18
N TYR A 331 -31.50 10.54 -2.33
CA TYR A 331 -31.59 10.95 -0.91
C TYR A 331 -30.68 10.24 0.12
N GLN A 332 -29.52 9.70 -0.27
CA GLN A 332 -28.56 9.06 0.64
C GLN A 332 -27.13 9.61 0.53
N LEU A 333 -26.83 10.42 -0.49
CA LEU A 333 -25.46 10.89 -0.73
C LEU A 333 -25.06 12.02 0.24
N ASP A 334 -25.96 12.98 0.49
CA ASP A 334 -25.68 14.13 1.36
C ASP A 334 -25.47 13.72 2.82
N GLU A 335 -26.22 12.74 3.33
CA GLU A 335 -26.04 12.22 4.68
C GLU A 335 -24.71 11.46 4.83
N LEU A 336 -24.30 10.70 3.80
CA LEU A 336 -23.01 10.01 3.79
C LEU A 336 -21.83 10.97 3.66
N GLU A 337 -21.97 12.06 2.89
CA GLU A 337 -20.96 13.11 2.81
C GLU A 337 -20.83 13.89 4.13
N GLN A 338 -21.95 14.23 4.75
CA GLN A 338 -21.96 14.86 6.08
C GLN A 338 -21.35 13.93 7.14
N LEU A 339 -21.72 12.65 7.16
CA LEU A 339 -21.15 11.66 8.07
C LEU A 339 -19.64 11.48 7.83
N ARG A 340 -19.21 11.44 6.57
CA ARG A 340 -17.78 11.36 6.21
C ARG A 340 -17.00 12.59 6.70
N GLU A 341 -17.51 13.80 6.49
CA GLU A 341 -16.83 15.01 6.97
C GLU A 341 -16.85 15.09 8.51
N LEU A 342 -17.91 14.64 9.17
CA LEU A 342 -17.95 14.50 10.63
C LEU A 342 -16.90 13.52 11.15
N LEU A 343 -16.78 12.34 10.53
CA LEU A 343 -15.80 11.32 10.91
C LEU A 343 -14.38 11.76 10.62
N LYS A 344 -14.15 12.43 9.48
CA LYS A 344 -12.85 13.02 9.13
C LYS A 344 -12.44 14.10 10.14
N ASN A 345 -13.38 14.92 10.59
CA ASN A 345 -13.15 15.93 11.63
C ASN A 345 -12.89 15.27 13.00
N ALA A 346 -13.63 14.22 13.35
CA ALA A 346 -13.42 13.44 14.57
C ALA A 346 -12.01 12.81 14.60
N VAL A 347 -11.61 12.14 13.53
CA VAL A 347 -10.26 11.54 13.37
C VAL A 347 -9.16 12.60 13.44
N THR A 348 -9.38 13.77 12.84
CA THR A 348 -8.42 14.89 12.89
C THR A 348 -8.31 15.46 14.30
N SER A 349 -9.42 15.56 15.03
CA SER A 349 -9.47 16.01 16.42
C SER A 349 -8.78 15.02 17.37
N GLU A 350 -9.07 13.71 17.27
CA GLU A 350 -8.43 12.68 18.08
C GLU A 350 -6.90 12.62 17.83
N SER A 351 -6.47 12.74 16.56
CA SER A 351 -5.05 12.82 16.18
C SER A 351 -4.33 14.02 16.81
N GLY A 352 -5.04 15.15 16.97
CA GLY A 352 -4.55 16.34 17.67
C GLY A 352 -4.35 16.10 19.18
N THR A 353 -5.34 15.48 19.83
CA THR A 353 -5.25 15.12 21.26
C THR A 353 -4.14 14.11 21.56
N LEU A 354 -3.91 13.12 20.67
CA LEU A 354 -2.83 12.15 20.83
C LEU A 354 -1.42 12.76 20.67
N LYS A 355 -1.30 13.90 19.97
CA LYS A 355 -0.05 14.68 19.92
C LYS A 355 0.18 15.52 21.18
N ALA A 356 -0.88 15.97 21.85
CA ALA A 356 -0.79 16.77 23.07
C ALA A 356 -0.54 15.91 24.34
N ALA A 357 -0.80 14.61 24.28
CA ALA A 357 -0.57 13.65 25.36
C ALA A 357 0.84 13.00 25.35
N ARG A 358 1.76 13.51 24.52
CA ARG A 358 3.19 13.19 24.51
C ARG A 358 3.98 14.42 24.93
#